data_AF-A0A7X7L6G0-F1
#
_entry.id   AF-A0A7X7L6G0-F1
#
_cell.length_a   1.000
_cell.length_b   1.000
_cell.length_c   1.000
_cell.angle_alpha   90.00
_cell.angle_beta   90.00
_cell.angle_gamma   90.00
#
_symmetry.space_group_name_H-M   'P 1'
#
loop_
_entity.id
_entity.type
_entity.pdbx_description
1 polymer ?
#
loop_
_entity_poly.entity_id
_entity_poly.type
_entity_poly.pdbx_seq_one_letter_code
_entity_poly.pdbx_strand_id
1 'polypeptide(L)'
;QANQELKVMADAVEEILVLSMDAFINNDFEKAYKVEPLEQVIDELKLILKAHHIERLQGGNCTIELGFILSDLISNYERVSDHCSNLAVLTIQISEGAFDTHEYLHDVKQTDQERYMQIYNEFSAKYDVTKLPVIGEFIDTVK
;
A
#
# COMPACT_ATOMS: atom_id res chain seq x y z
N GLN A 1 -14.94 -11.11 2.90
CA GLN A 1 -14.10 -10.69 1.78
C GLN A 1 -13.84 -9.19 1.79
N ALA A 2 -14.76 -8.30 1.38
CA ALA A 2 -14.50 -6.84 1.32
C ALA A 2 -13.94 -6.23 2.63
N ASN A 3 -14.52 -6.58 3.79
CA ASN A 3 -14.01 -6.11 5.08
C ASN A 3 -12.62 -6.66 5.43
N GLN A 4 -12.27 -7.87 4.98
CA GLN A 4 -10.95 -8.46 5.19
C GLN A 4 -9.92 -7.79 4.27
N GLU A 5 -10.27 -7.53 3.02
CA GLU A 5 -9.44 -6.75 2.08
C GLU A 5 -9.15 -5.35 2.62
N LEU A 6 -10.18 -4.67 3.13
CA LEU A 6 -10.04 -3.36 3.78
C LEU A 6 -9.17 -3.42 5.03
N LYS A 7 -9.26 -4.51 5.81
CA LYS A 7 -8.40 -4.73 6.97
C LYS A 7 -6.94 -4.85 6.55
N VAL A 8 -6.64 -5.61 5.50
CA VAL A 8 -5.28 -5.73 4.94
C VAL A 8 -4.74 -4.38 4.48
N MET A 9 -5.53 -3.59 3.73
CA MET A 9 -5.12 -2.25 3.31
C MET A 9 -4.90 -1.31 4.51
N ALA A 10 -5.78 -1.36 5.52
CA ALA A 10 -5.62 -0.56 6.73
C ALA A 10 -4.35 -0.93 7.50
N ASP A 11 -4.04 -2.22 7.63
CA ASP A 11 -2.82 -2.69 8.30
C ASP A 11 -1.55 -2.24 7.52
N ALA A 12 -1.60 -2.21 6.18
CA ALA A 12 -0.52 -1.65 5.36
C ALA A 12 -0.35 -0.13 5.55
N VAL A 13 -1.45 0.63 5.63
CA VAL A 13 -1.44 2.07 5.90
C VAL A 13 -0.92 2.38 7.31
N GLU A 14 -1.23 1.54 8.30
CA GLU A 14 -0.66 1.67 9.63
C GLU A 14 0.86 1.46 9.61
N GLU A 15 1.34 0.44 8.89
CA GLU A 15 2.77 0.17 8.79
C GLU A 15 3.52 1.31 8.08
N ILE A 16 3.01 1.84 6.96
CA ILE A 16 3.69 2.94 6.25
C ILE A 16 3.74 4.22 7.10
N LEU A 17 2.70 4.47 7.90
CA LEU A 17 2.68 5.59 8.84
C LEU A 17 3.76 5.43 9.92
N VAL A 18 3.88 4.24 10.50
CA VAL A 18 4.92 3.94 11.51
C VAL A 18 6.32 4.06 10.89
N LEU A 19 6.54 3.48 9.71
CA LEU A 19 7.84 3.54 9.02
C LEU A 19 8.26 4.98 8.73
N SER A 20 7.37 5.79 8.17
CA SER A 20 7.66 7.18 7.81
C SER A 20 7.88 8.07 9.04
N MET A 21 7.08 7.91 10.10
CA MET A 21 7.29 8.64 11.35
C MET A 21 8.60 8.27 12.04
N ASP A 22 8.90 6.97 12.14
CA ASP A 22 10.13 6.49 12.76
C ASP A 22 11.36 6.95 11.99
N ALA A 23 11.31 6.90 10.66
CA ALA A 23 12.36 7.39 9.77
C ALA A 23 12.64 8.87 10.04
N PHE A 24 11.58 9.69 10.05
CA PHE A 24 11.70 11.12 10.26
C PHE A 24 12.19 11.50 11.66
N ILE A 25 11.59 10.93 12.71
CA ILE A 25 11.91 11.30 14.11
C ILE A 25 13.33 10.86 14.49
N ASN A 26 13.74 9.67 14.07
CA ASN A 26 15.02 9.08 14.48
C ASN A 26 16.15 9.26 13.46
N ASN A 27 15.89 9.93 12.33
CA ASN A 27 16.78 9.99 11.17
C ASN A 27 17.20 8.58 10.70
N ASP A 28 16.23 7.65 10.68
CA ASP A 28 16.43 6.27 10.26
C ASP A 28 16.14 6.13 8.75
N PHE A 29 17.16 6.39 7.94
CA PHE A 29 17.05 6.36 6.48
C PHE A 29 16.77 4.95 5.94
N GLU A 30 17.19 3.91 6.66
CA GLU A 30 16.89 2.53 6.28
C GLU A 30 15.39 2.25 6.33
N LYS A 31 14.65 2.86 7.27
CA LYS A 31 13.18 2.86 7.27
C LYS A 31 12.60 3.74 6.17
N ALA A 32 13.19 4.91 5.89
CA ALA A 32 12.74 5.78 4.80
C ALA A 32 12.75 5.07 3.44
N TYR A 33 13.80 4.29 3.14
CA TYR A 33 13.90 3.50 1.90
C TYR A 33 12.85 2.39 1.77
N LYS A 34 12.16 2.00 2.86
CA LYS A 34 11.07 1.01 2.82
C LYS A 34 9.70 1.62 2.52
N VAL A 35 9.55 2.94 2.66
CA VAL A 35 8.27 3.62 2.53
C VAL A 35 7.77 3.59 1.09
N GLU A 36 8.63 3.93 0.12
CA GLU A 36 8.25 3.96 -1.30
C GLU A 36 7.82 2.57 -1.84
N PRO A 37 8.52 1.46 -1.58
CA PRO A 37 8.03 0.13 -1.94
C PRO A 37 6.65 -0.22 -1.35
N LEU A 38 6.36 0.21 -0.11
CA LEU A 38 5.09 -0.08 0.55
C LEU A 38 3.95 0.81 0.01
N GLU A 39 4.26 2.07 -0.31
CA GLU A 39 3.33 2.97 -1.00
C GLU A 39 2.83 2.33 -2.30
N GLN A 40 3.75 1.86 -3.15
CA GLN A 40 3.42 1.18 -4.40
C GLN A 40 2.51 -0.06 -4.20
N VAL A 41 2.70 -0.82 -3.12
CA VAL A 41 1.82 -1.96 -2.76
C VAL A 41 0.43 -1.47 -2.34
N ILE A 42 0.32 -0.39 -1.57
CA ILE A 42 -0.98 0.20 -1.17
C ILE A 42 -1.73 0.70 -2.41
N ASP A 43 -1.01 1.26 -3.37
CA ASP A 43 -1.56 1.76 -4.62
C ASP A 43 -2.11 0.61 -5.49
N GLU A 44 -1.41 -0.51 -5.53
CA GLU A 44 -1.89 -1.75 -6.15
C GLU A 44 -3.10 -2.36 -5.43
N LEU A 45 -3.10 -2.37 -4.09
CA LEU A 45 -4.24 -2.82 -3.30
C LEU A 45 -5.51 -2.01 -3.65
N LYS A 46 -5.39 -0.69 -3.81
CA LYS A 46 -6.51 0.17 -4.25
C LYS A 46 -7.08 -0.29 -5.59
N LEU A 47 -6.25 -0.68 -6.55
CA LEU A 47 -6.72 -1.22 -7.84
C LEU A 47 -7.42 -2.57 -7.67
N ILE A 48 -6.83 -3.49 -6.92
CA ILE A 48 -7.37 -4.84 -6.68
C ILE A 48 -8.71 -4.77 -5.96
N LEU A 49 -8.82 -3.96 -4.89
CA LEU A 49 -10.04 -3.82 -4.11
C LEU A 49 -11.19 -3.22 -4.95
N LYS A 50 -10.89 -2.30 -5.87
CA LYS A 50 -11.86 -1.79 -6.84
C LYS A 50 -12.34 -2.88 -7.80
N ALA A 51 -11.41 -3.67 -8.34
CA ALA A 51 -11.74 -4.79 -9.23
C ALA A 51 -12.64 -5.82 -8.54
N HIS A 52 -12.28 -6.27 -7.34
CA HIS A 52 -13.09 -7.20 -6.55
C HIS A 52 -14.48 -6.61 -6.20
N HIS A 53 -14.59 -5.30 -5.99
CA HIS A 53 -15.89 -4.67 -5.80
C HIS A 53 -16.75 -4.71 -7.06
N ILE A 54 -16.17 -4.48 -8.24
CA ILE A 54 -16.88 -4.59 -9.52
C ILE A 54 -17.41 -6.01 -9.72
N GLU A 55 -16.60 -7.03 -9.42
CA GLU A 55 -17.03 -8.44 -9.48
C GLU A 55 -18.19 -8.73 -8.53
N ARG A 56 -18.12 -8.23 -7.28
CA ARG A 56 -19.22 -8.36 -6.31
C ARG A 56 -20.48 -7.66 -6.78
N LEU A 57 -20.36 -6.50 -7.41
CA LEU A 57 -21.48 -5.75 -7.97
C LEU A 57 -22.14 -6.50 -9.13
N GLN A 58 -21.34 -7.04 -10.06
CA GLN A 58 -21.82 -7.87 -11.17
C GLN A 58 -22.52 -9.15 -10.69
N GLY A 59 -22.04 -9.74 -9.60
CA GLY A 59 -22.65 -10.90 -8.95
C GLY A 59 -23.87 -10.60 -8.08
N GLY A 60 -24.29 -9.34 -7.94
CA GLY A 60 -25.40 -8.95 -7.06
C GLY A 60 -25.10 -9.04 -5.55
N ASN A 61 -23.83 -9.21 -5.17
CA ASN A 61 -23.38 -9.37 -3.79
C ASN A 61 -23.05 -8.03 -3.10
N CYS A 62 -23.13 -6.91 -3.84
CA CYS A 62 -22.92 -5.57 -3.32
C CYS A 62 -23.78 -4.54 -4.07
N THR A 63 -23.93 -3.35 -3.50
CA THR A 63 -24.71 -2.26 -4.08
C THR A 63 -23.80 -1.13 -4.56
N ILE A 64 -24.32 -0.30 -5.47
CA ILE A 64 -23.58 0.85 -6.00
C ILE A 64 -23.25 1.86 -4.89
N GLU A 65 -24.16 2.05 -3.93
CA GLU A 65 -23.99 2.96 -2.79
C GLU A 65 -22.79 2.55 -1.92
N LEU A 66 -22.62 1.24 -1.67
CA LEU A 66 -21.45 0.71 -0.95
C LEU A 66 -20.16 0.89 -1.76
N GLY A 67 -20.25 0.90 -3.08
CA GLY A 67 -19.12 1.19 -3.97
C GLY A 67 -18.58 2.60 -3.82
N PHE A 68 -19.45 3.60 -3.65
CA PHE A 68 -19.01 4.97 -3.37
C PHE A 68 -18.24 5.06 -2.04
N ILE A 69 -18.81 4.49 -0.98
CA ILE A 69 -18.19 4.51 0.35
C ILE A 69 -16.82 3.81 0.32
N LEU A 70 -16.75 2.63 -0.32
CA LEU A 70 -15.49 1.90 -0.47
C LEU A 70 -14.45 2.70 -1.25
N SER A 71 -14.85 3.29 -2.38
CA SER A 71 -13.95 4.06 -3.24
C SER A 71 -13.39 5.28 -2.51
N ASP A 72 -14.20 5.97 -1.72
CA ASP A 72 -13.75 7.11 -0.90
C ASP A 72 -12.76 6.65 0.18
N LEU A 73 -13.06 5.54 0.86
CA LEU A 73 -12.19 5.02 1.91
C LEU A 73 -10.81 4.62 1.38
N ILE A 74 -10.74 3.79 0.33
CA ILE A 74 -9.47 3.34 -0.23
C ILE A 74 -8.68 4.48 -0.88
N SER A 75 -9.36 5.49 -1.42
CA SER A 75 -8.67 6.69 -1.95
C SER A 75 -8.11 7.57 -0.82
N ASN A 76 -8.77 7.63 0.34
CA ASN A 76 -8.22 8.34 1.49
C ASN A 76 -7.03 7.58 2.11
N TYR A 77 -7.06 6.25 2.12
CA TYR A 77 -5.93 5.43 2.55
C TYR A 77 -4.70 5.61 1.67
N GLU A 78 -4.86 5.60 0.36
CA GLU A 78 -3.75 5.87 -0.57
C GLU A 78 -3.22 7.30 -0.44
N ARG A 79 -4.08 8.31 -0.26
CA ARG A 79 -3.61 9.67 0.05
C ARG A 79 -2.76 9.75 1.31
N VAL A 80 -3.07 8.95 2.32
CA VAL A 80 -2.25 8.87 3.55
C VAL A 80 -0.90 8.23 3.23
N SER A 81 -0.85 7.14 2.44
CA SER A 81 0.43 6.52 2.03
C SER A 81 1.29 7.47 1.19
N ASP A 82 0.68 8.22 0.27
CA ASP A 82 1.32 9.27 -0.52
C ASP A 82 2.01 10.32 0.37
N HIS A 83 1.30 10.80 1.40
CA HIS A 83 1.88 11.74 2.36
C HIS A 83 3.05 11.13 3.15
N CYS A 84 2.97 9.83 3.48
CA CYS A 84 4.06 9.12 4.13
C CYS A 84 5.29 8.99 3.21
N SER A 85 5.11 8.68 1.93
CA SER A 85 6.20 8.68 0.94
C SER A 85 6.86 10.05 0.83
N ASN A 86 6.07 11.12 0.67
CA ASN A 86 6.61 12.49 0.63
C ASN A 86 7.46 12.82 1.87
N LEU A 87 7.02 12.41 3.07
CA LEU A 87 7.80 12.59 4.30
C LEU A 87 9.11 11.82 4.28
N ALA A 88 9.11 10.58 3.79
CA ALA A 88 10.30 9.75 3.67
C ALA A 88 11.32 10.33 2.67
N VAL A 89 10.85 10.80 1.51
CA VAL A 89 11.69 11.48 0.52
C VAL A 89 12.36 12.71 1.13
N LEU A 90 11.59 13.57 1.82
CA LEU A 90 12.14 14.74 2.52
C LEU A 90 13.17 14.35 3.59
N THR A 91 12.92 13.27 4.32
CA THR A 91 13.84 12.75 5.35
C THR A 91 15.19 12.37 4.73
N ILE A 92 15.17 11.66 3.59
CA ILE A 92 16.40 11.26 2.88
C ILE A 92 17.13 12.50 2.35
N GLN A 93 16.42 13.45 1.73
CA GLN A 93 17.00 14.68 1.19
C GLN A 93 17.70 15.55 2.26
N ILE A 94 17.09 15.66 3.45
CA ILE A 94 17.68 16.38 4.59
C ILE A 94 19.03 15.75 4.98
N SER A 95 19.15 14.41 4.91
CA SER A 95 20.38 13.69 5.24
C SER A 95 21.53 13.96 4.27
N GLU A 96 21.22 14.08 2.99
CA GLU A 96 22.19 14.28 1.93
C GLU A 96 22.68 15.74 1.85
N GLY A 97 22.13 16.63 2.69
CA GLY A 97 22.46 18.06 2.71
C GLY A 97 22.01 18.80 1.45
N ALA A 98 21.16 18.18 0.63
CA ALA A 98 20.77 18.66 -0.69
C ALA A 98 19.43 19.41 -0.62
N PHE A 99 19.50 20.73 -0.39
CA PHE A 99 18.42 21.65 -0.72
C PHE A 99 18.41 21.98 -2.22
N ASP A 100 18.34 20.97 -3.09
CA ASP A 100 18.11 21.18 -4.52
C ASP A 100 17.06 20.19 -5.04
N THR A 101 15.87 20.72 -5.31
CA THR A 101 14.60 19.98 -5.32
C THR A 101 14.26 19.24 -6.63
N HIS A 102 15.18 19.00 -7.58
CA HIS A 102 14.76 18.59 -8.93
C HIS A 102 15.44 17.39 -9.62
N GLU A 103 16.16 16.50 -8.93
CA GLU A 103 16.72 15.33 -9.64
C GLU A 103 16.95 14.06 -8.79
N TYR A 104 16.18 13.82 -7.73
CA TYR A 104 16.35 12.57 -6.95
C TYR A 104 15.80 11.31 -7.66
N LEU A 105 15.06 11.48 -8.76
CA LEU A 105 14.42 10.36 -9.47
C LEU A 105 15.24 9.75 -10.62
N HIS A 106 16.47 10.20 -10.91
CA HIS A 106 17.13 9.83 -12.18
C HIS A 106 18.40 8.97 -12.13
N ASP A 107 18.97 8.66 -10.96
CA ASP A 107 20.16 7.81 -10.85
C ASP A 107 20.05 6.76 -9.73
N VAL A 108 19.06 5.86 -9.85
CA VAL A 108 19.01 4.66 -9.01
C VAL A 108 20.12 3.72 -9.45
N LYS A 109 21.16 3.53 -8.62
CA LYS A 109 22.19 2.51 -8.89
C LYS A 109 21.52 1.14 -8.96
N GLN A 110 22.06 0.23 -9.75
CA GLN A 110 21.53 -1.14 -9.89
C GLN A 110 21.28 -1.83 -8.53
N THR A 111 22.16 -1.59 -7.55
CA THR A 111 22.02 -2.08 -6.16
C THR A 111 20.79 -1.50 -5.44
N ASP A 112 20.45 -0.24 -5.68
CA ASP A 112 19.28 0.42 -5.08
C ASP A 112 17.98 -0.10 -5.73
N GLN A 113 18.00 -0.44 -7.03
CA GLN A 113 16.88 -1.10 -7.70
C GLN A 113 16.64 -2.52 -7.18
N GLU A 114 17.69 -3.32 -7.01
CA GLU A 114 17.58 -4.68 -6.46
C GLU A 114 17.00 -4.66 -5.04
N ARG A 115 17.49 -3.74 -4.20
CA ARG A 115 16.98 -3.54 -2.83
C ARG A 115 15.52 -3.11 -2.82
N TYR A 116 15.15 -2.15 -3.67
CA TYR A 116 13.75 -1.72 -3.83
C TYR A 116 12.86 -2.91 -4.18
N MET A 117 13.23 -3.67 -5.21
CA MET A 117 12.44 -4.81 -5.68
C MET A 117 12.32 -5.90 -4.62
N GLN A 118 13.36 -6.14 -3.82
CA GLN A 118 13.29 -7.10 -2.72
C GLN A 118 12.25 -6.67 -1.68
N ILE A 119 12.32 -5.42 -1.21
CA ILE A 119 11.40 -4.90 -0.18
C ILE A 119 9.96 -4.86 -0.72
N TYR A 120 9.78 -4.42 -1.97
CA TYR A 120 8.49 -4.43 -2.64
C TYR A 120 7.90 -5.84 -2.68
N ASN A 121 8.68 -6.86 -3.08
CA ASN A 121 8.22 -8.24 -3.13
C ASN A 121 7.85 -8.78 -1.73
N GLU A 122 8.59 -8.39 -0.69
CA GLU A 122 8.28 -8.74 0.70
C GLU A 122 6.93 -8.15 1.14
N PHE A 123 6.67 -6.87 0.87
CA PHE A 123 5.39 -6.22 1.19
C PHE A 123 4.24 -6.74 0.33
N SER A 124 4.46 -6.92 -0.97
CA SER A 124 3.47 -7.49 -1.89
C SER A 124 3.04 -8.89 -1.42
N ALA A 125 4.00 -9.74 -1.01
CA ALA A 125 3.69 -11.05 -0.45
C ALA A 125 2.96 -10.97 0.90
N LYS A 126 3.35 -10.03 1.77
CA LYS A 126 2.75 -9.82 3.11
C LYS A 126 1.30 -9.36 3.03
N TYR A 127 0.99 -8.47 2.09
CA TYR A 127 -0.32 -7.84 1.93
C TYR A 127 -1.14 -8.43 0.79
N ASP A 128 -0.79 -9.64 0.33
CA ASP A 128 -1.48 -10.32 -0.76
C ASP A 128 -2.93 -10.69 -0.39
N VAL A 129 -3.88 -9.93 -0.93
CA VAL A 129 -5.33 -10.14 -0.74
C VAL A 129 -5.90 -11.28 -1.61
N THR A 130 -5.17 -11.79 -2.60
CA THR A 130 -5.65 -12.87 -3.48
C THR A 130 -5.72 -14.22 -2.76
N LYS A 131 -5.00 -14.34 -1.63
CA LYS A 131 -5.00 -15.53 -0.77
C LYS A 131 -6.16 -15.57 0.24
N LEU A 132 -6.99 -14.54 0.30
CA LEU A 132 -8.08 -14.48 1.27
C LEU A 132 -9.22 -15.44 0.89
N PRO A 133 -9.78 -16.21 1.84
CA PRO A 133 -10.86 -17.14 1.55
C PRO A 133 -12.13 -16.40 1.10
N VAL A 134 -12.71 -16.85 -0.03
CA VAL A 134 -14.00 -16.36 -0.51
C VAL A 134 -15.11 -16.96 0.37
N ILE A 135 -15.98 -16.12 0.92
CA ILE A 135 -17.01 -16.51 1.92
C ILE A 135 -18.11 -17.43 1.32
N GLY A 136 -18.01 -17.85 0.05
CA GLY A 136 -18.99 -18.69 -0.65
C GLY A 136 -18.68 -20.20 -0.75
N GLU A 137 -17.46 -20.66 -0.47
CA GLU A 137 -17.08 -22.07 -0.74
C GLU A 137 -17.43 -23.06 0.38
N PHE A 138 -17.98 -22.60 1.52
CA PHE A 138 -18.30 -23.46 2.66
C PHE A 138 -19.69 -24.12 2.63
N ILE A 139 -20.49 -23.94 1.56
CA ILE A 139 -21.86 -24.48 1.52
C ILE A 139 -21.97 -25.88 0.88
N ASP A 140 -20.93 -26.38 0.20
CA ASP A 140 -21.03 -27.66 -0.54
C ASP A 140 -20.45 -28.91 0.15
N THR A 141 -20.05 -28.85 1.43
CA THR A 141 -19.47 -30.03 2.13
C THR A 141 -20.34 -30.66 3.22
N VAL A 142 -21.62 -30.33 3.31
CA VAL A 142 -22.57 -31.08 4.14
C VAL A 142 -23.80 -31.45 3.32
N LYS A 143 -23.67 -32.52 2.54
CA LYS A 143 -24.77 -33.40 2.14
C LYS A 143 -24.57 -34.76 2.77
#